data_AF-A0A822G9X6-F1
#
_entry.id   AF-A0A822G9X6-F1
#
_cell.length_a   1.000
_cell.length_b   1.000
_cell.length_c   1.000
_cell.angle_alpha   90.00
_cell.angle_beta   90.00
_cell.angle_gamma   90.00
#
_symmetry.space_group_name_H-M   'P 1'
#
loop_
_entity.id
_entity.type
_entity.pdbx_description
1 polymer ?
#
loop_
_entity_poly.entity_id
_entity_poly.type
_entity_poly.pdbx_seq_one_letter_code
_entity_poly.pdbx_strand_id
1 'polypeptide(L)'
;STPFLNLYSTSFTIELWIYPIINNTEDYGIFSQCQCSTCTNQCFYLTIRSFHFNTWYHIAFIYNYNIDEQILYINRIQDNIKLNTNSYQITNGIIEIGASKIGLIKNSFNGYIDNCKISLRAKSSIE
;
A
#
# COMPACT_ATOMS: atom_id res chain seq x y z
N SER A 1 -23.41 -7.15 -4.08
CA SER A 1 -22.48 -6.01 -4.11
C SER A 1 -21.07 -6.55 -3.97
N THR A 2 -20.10 -6.06 -4.73
CA THR A 2 -18.68 -6.35 -4.46
C THR A 2 -18.30 -5.62 -3.18
N PRO A 3 -17.72 -6.28 -2.17
CA PRO A 3 -17.24 -5.59 -0.99
C PRO A 3 -16.16 -4.59 -1.43
N PHE A 4 -16.32 -3.33 -1.09
CA PHE A 4 -15.33 -2.29 -1.32
C PHE A 4 -14.87 -1.72 0.01
N LEU A 5 -13.60 -1.34 0.08
CA LEU A 5 -13.07 -0.60 1.22
C LEU A 5 -13.20 0.90 0.92
N ASN A 6 -13.93 1.62 1.75
CA ASN A 6 -14.04 3.07 1.60
C ASN A 6 -12.84 3.74 2.30
N LEU A 7 -11.98 4.40 1.51
CA LEU A 7 -10.83 5.16 1.99
C LEU A 7 -11.01 6.68 1.77
N TYR A 8 -12.22 7.13 1.46
CA TYR A 8 -12.51 8.54 1.23
C TYR A 8 -12.29 9.36 2.51
N SER A 9 -11.32 10.28 2.45
CA SER A 9 -11.04 11.26 3.52
C SER A 9 -10.97 10.64 4.92
N THR A 10 -10.34 9.47 5.04
CA THR A 10 -10.21 8.74 6.30
C THR A 10 -8.79 8.26 6.52
N SER A 11 -8.40 8.14 7.78
CA SER A 11 -7.11 7.56 8.15
C SER A 11 -7.15 6.05 8.01
N PHE A 12 -6.05 5.45 7.58
CA PHE A 12 -5.94 4.00 7.49
C PHE A 12 -4.50 3.52 7.65
N THR A 13 -4.36 2.23 7.95
CA THR A 13 -3.07 1.54 8.04
C THR A 13 -3.18 0.22 7.31
N ILE A 14 -2.23 -0.08 6.43
CA ILE A 14 -2.08 -1.36 5.74
C ILE A 14 -0.79 -2.01 6.24
N GLU A 15 -0.89 -3.24 6.71
CA GLU A 15 0.22 -4.01 7.26
C GLU A 15 0.26 -5.38 6.60
N LEU A 16 1.44 -5.83 6.21
CA LEU A 16 1.64 -7.17 5.66
C LEU A 16 3.09 -7.61 5.79
N TRP A 17 3.30 -8.92 5.75
CA TRP A 17 4.61 -9.52 5.53
C TRP A 17 4.80 -9.84 4.05
N ILE A 18 6.00 -9.60 3.54
CA ILE A 18 6.39 -9.99 2.17
C ILE A 18 7.68 -10.80 2.18
N TYR A 19 7.79 -11.75 1.26
CA TYR A 19 9.01 -12.51 0.98
C TYR A 19 9.25 -12.50 -0.53
N PRO A 20 10.06 -11.55 -1.06
CA PRO A 20 10.34 -11.46 -2.50
C PRO A 20 11.22 -12.62 -3.00
N ILE A 21 10.93 -13.17 -4.18
CA ILE A 21 11.69 -14.30 -4.76
C ILE A 21 12.53 -13.88 -5.99
N ILE A 22 12.11 -12.89 -6.78
CA ILE A 22 12.80 -12.50 -8.02
C ILE A 22 13.71 -11.29 -7.82
N ASN A 23 14.95 -11.39 -8.33
CA ASN A 23 15.90 -10.30 -8.44
C ASN A 23 15.78 -9.49 -9.73
N ASN A 24 14.90 -8.49 -9.72
CA ASN A 24 14.97 -7.43 -10.71
C ASN A 24 14.80 -6.05 -10.06
N THR A 25 14.99 -5.00 -10.87
CA THR A 25 14.88 -3.59 -10.45
C THR A 25 13.53 -2.98 -10.81
N GLU A 26 12.53 -3.81 -11.12
CA GLU A 26 11.17 -3.37 -11.46
C GLU A 26 10.36 -3.03 -10.20
N ASP A 27 9.26 -2.30 -10.42
CA ASP A 27 8.28 -2.05 -9.37
C ASP A 27 7.32 -3.23 -9.27
N TYR A 28 7.13 -3.76 -8.07
CA TYR A 28 6.15 -4.80 -7.80
C TYR A 28 5.06 -4.29 -6.87
N GLY A 29 3.81 -4.36 -7.31
CA GLY A 29 2.67 -4.03 -6.46
C GLY A 29 2.43 -5.11 -5.42
N ILE A 30 2.46 -4.75 -4.15
CA ILE A 30 2.14 -5.67 -3.05
C ILE A 30 0.72 -5.46 -2.53
N PHE A 31 0.19 -4.24 -2.67
CA PHE A 31 -1.21 -3.93 -2.41
C PHE A 31 -1.65 -2.76 -3.30
N SER A 32 -2.85 -2.82 -3.85
CA SER A 32 -3.44 -1.66 -4.51
C SER A 32 -4.95 -1.62 -4.38
N GLN A 33 -5.49 -0.41 -4.49
CA GLN A 33 -6.91 -0.17 -4.66
C GLN A 33 -7.09 1.00 -5.62
N CYS A 34 -7.82 0.80 -6.71
CA CYS A 34 -8.01 1.84 -7.72
C CYS A 34 -9.45 1.83 -8.23
N GLN A 35 -10.12 2.98 -8.12
CA GLN A 35 -11.48 3.21 -8.63
C GLN A 35 -11.44 3.66 -10.09
N CYS A 36 -10.56 4.61 -10.39
CA CYS A 36 -10.44 5.26 -11.69
C CYS A 36 -8.98 5.71 -11.88
N SER A 37 -8.26 5.06 -12.80
CA SER A 37 -6.82 5.28 -13.03
C SER A 37 -6.47 6.65 -13.62
N THR A 38 -7.44 7.38 -14.14
CA THR A 38 -7.28 8.72 -14.71
C THR A 38 -7.82 9.82 -13.80
N CYS A 39 -8.46 9.46 -12.68
CA CYS A 39 -9.05 10.41 -11.74
C CYS A 39 -8.06 10.74 -10.62
N THR A 40 -8.02 12.00 -10.21
CA THR A 40 -7.14 12.47 -9.13
C THR A 40 -7.49 11.80 -7.81
N ASN A 41 -6.49 11.33 -7.07
CA ASN A 41 -6.59 10.75 -5.72
C ASN A 41 -7.54 9.54 -5.57
N GLN A 42 -7.90 8.87 -6.67
CA GLN A 42 -8.80 7.71 -6.66
C GLN A 42 -8.08 6.36 -6.81
N CYS A 43 -6.75 6.36 -6.70
CA CYS A 43 -5.95 5.14 -6.69
C CYS A 43 -4.87 5.20 -5.62
N PHE A 44 -4.71 4.07 -4.96
CA PHE A 44 -3.66 3.77 -3.99
C PHE A 44 -2.83 2.62 -4.54
N TYR A 45 -1.51 2.81 -4.55
CA TYR A 45 -0.56 1.81 -4.98
C TYR A 45 0.54 1.71 -3.93
N LEU A 46 0.70 0.54 -3.34
CA LEU A 46 1.84 0.19 -2.51
C LEU A 46 2.73 -0.75 -3.33
N THR A 47 3.84 -0.20 -3.79
CA THR A 47 4.83 -0.91 -4.60
C THR A 47 6.14 -1.02 -3.86
N ILE A 48 6.89 -2.09 -4.14
CA ILE A 48 8.25 -2.26 -3.67
C ILE A 48 9.21 -2.23 -4.86
N ARG A 49 10.43 -1.77 -4.60
CA ARG A 49 11.56 -1.80 -5.52
C ARG A 49 12.82 -2.09 -4.72
N SER A 50 13.75 -2.85 -5.29
CA SER A 50 15.11 -3.01 -4.74
C SER A 50 15.20 -3.64 -3.33
N PHE A 51 14.27 -4.53 -2.97
CA PHE A 51 14.40 -5.35 -1.76
C PHE A 51 15.38 -6.51 -1.97
N HIS A 52 16.05 -6.97 -0.91
CA HIS A 52 16.77 -8.25 -1.00
C HIS A 52 15.77 -9.41 -1.08
N PHE A 53 16.16 -10.44 -1.84
CA PHE A 53 15.32 -11.61 -2.06
C PHE A 53 15.52 -12.62 -0.94
N ASN A 54 14.57 -13.54 -0.85
CA ASN A 54 14.61 -14.66 0.07
C ASN A 54 14.70 -14.25 1.55
N THR A 55 14.09 -13.12 1.90
CA THR A 55 14.03 -12.60 3.26
C THR A 55 12.64 -12.04 3.53
N TRP A 56 12.15 -12.27 4.74
CA TRP A 56 10.87 -11.70 5.19
C TRP A 56 11.04 -10.22 5.58
N TYR A 57 10.09 -9.41 5.13
CA TYR A 57 9.96 -8.01 5.50
C TYR A 57 8.57 -7.74 6.06
N HIS A 58 8.50 -7.04 7.18
CA HIS A 58 7.26 -6.45 7.66
C HIS A 58 7.10 -5.06 7.06
N ILE A 59 6.00 -4.81 6.37
CA ILE A 59 5.67 -3.53 5.74
C ILE A 59 4.45 -2.96 6.44
N ALA A 60 4.54 -1.70 6.88
CA ALA A 60 3.40 -0.94 7.38
C ALA A 60 3.33 0.41 6.66
N PHE A 61 2.23 0.66 5.95
CA PHE A 61 1.90 1.95 5.38
C PHE A 61 0.79 2.59 6.22
N ILE A 62 1.05 3.80 6.71
CA ILE A 62 0.12 4.58 7.52
C ILE A 62 -0.27 5.82 6.72
N TYR A 63 -1.56 6.09 6.63
CA TYR A 63 -2.10 7.36 6.19
C TYR A 63 -2.88 8.02 7.34
N ASN A 64 -2.43 9.19 7.76
CA ASN A 64 -3.08 10.00 8.77
C ASN A 64 -3.76 11.20 8.10
N TYR A 65 -5.07 11.08 7.92
CA TYR A 65 -5.91 12.11 7.28
C TYR A 65 -5.94 13.43 8.06
N ASN A 66 -5.84 13.38 9.39
CA ASN A 66 -6.03 14.58 10.21
C ASN A 66 -4.87 15.58 10.10
N ILE A 67 -3.69 15.11 9.66
CA ILE A 67 -2.46 15.91 9.54
C ILE A 67 -1.81 15.77 8.16
N ASP A 68 -2.55 15.22 7.19
CA ASP A 68 -2.12 15.03 5.80
C ASP A 68 -0.74 14.35 5.67
N GLU A 69 -0.57 13.22 6.35
CA GLU A 69 0.71 12.50 6.46
C GLU A 69 0.62 11.05 5.96
N GLN A 70 1.68 10.61 5.28
CA GLN A 70 1.94 9.22 4.93
C GLN A 70 3.26 8.77 5.55
N ILE A 71 3.29 7.60 6.18
CA ILE A 71 4.51 7.00 6.72
C ILE A 71 4.65 5.56 6.22
N LEU A 72 5.85 5.20 5.79
CA LEU A 72 6.23 3.84 5.48
C LEU A 72 7.21 3.33 6.53
N TYR A 73 6.91 2.17 7.12
CA TYR A 73 7.82 1.42 7.97
C TYR A 73 8.20 0.11 7.29
N ILE A 74 9.49 -0.22 7.35
CA ILE A 74 10.04 -1.51 6.96
C ILE A 74 10.72 -2.11 8.18
N ASN A 75 10.31 -3.31 8.58
CA ASN A 75 10.82 -3.98 9.77
C ASN A 75 10.74 -3.10 11.03
N ARG A 76 9.64 -2.35 11.17
CA ARG A 76 9.35 -1.40 12.27
C ARG A 76 10.27 -0.17 12.33
N ILE A 77 11.15 0.00 11.34
CA ILE A 77 11.97 1.21 11.20
C ILE A 77 11.28 2.10 10.18
N GLN A 78 11.12 3.38 10.50
CA GLN A 78 10.58 4.36 9.55
C GLN A 78 11.54 4.47 8.37
N ASP A 79 11.06 4.12 7.19
CA ASP A 79 11.79 4.22 5.94
C ASP A 79 11.59 5.59 5.30
N ASN A 80 10.33 6.05 5.25
CA ASN A 80 9.99 7.31 4.61
C ASN A 80 8.75 7.98 5.22
N ILE A 81 8.66 9.30 5.04
CA ILE A 81 7.54 10.13 5.48
C ILE A 81 7.23 11.18 4.41
N LYS A 82 5.94 11.39 4.15
CA LYS A 82 5.46 12.44 3.24
C LYS A 82 4.38 13.25 3.95
N LEU A 83 4.56 14.57 3.96
CA LEU A 83 3.63 15.53 4.56
C LEU A 83 2.83 16.27 3.47
N ASN A 84 1.77 16.96 3.88
CA ASN A 84 0.89 17.74 3.01
C ASN A 84 0.32 16.92 1.84
N THR A 85 -0.06 15.67 2.13
CA THR A 85 -0.59 14.76 1.13
C THR A 85 -2.06 15.05 0.84
N ASN A 86 -2.46 15.03 -0.43
CA ASN A 86 -3.86 15.13 -0.77
C ASN A 86 -4.66 13.97 -0.17
N SER A 87 -5.91 14.25 0.20
CA SER A 87 -6.82 13.23 0.70
C SER A 87 -7.17 12.21 -0.38
N TYR A 88 -7.15 10.93 0.00
CA TYR A 88 -7.68 9.85 -0.84
C TYR A 88 -9.19 10.04 -1.03
N GLN A 89 -9.66 9.82 -2.26
CA GLN A 89 -11.05 9.99 -2.67
C GLN A 89 -11.68 8.66 -3.13
N ILE A 90 -11.16 7.54 -2.61
CA ILE A 90 -11.55 6.19 -3.02
C ILE A 90 -12.83 5.79 -2.29
N THR A 91 -13.95 5.79 -3.02
CA THR A 91 -15.27 5.39 -2.49
C THR A 91 -15.67 3.98 -2.90
N ASN A 92 -14.99 3.42 -3.90
CA ASN A 92 -15.17 2.09 -4.46
C ASN A 92 -13.85 1.67 -5.13
N GLY A 93 -13.69 0.42 -5.55
CA GLY A 93 -12.52 -0.02 -6.31
C GLY A 93 -12.16 -1.46 -6.02
N ILE A 94 -11.50 -2.09 -6.99
CA ILE A 94 -10.96 -3.43 -6.82
C ILE A 94 -9.72 -3.33 -5.93
N ILE A 95 -9.70 -4.15 -4.88
CA ILE A 95 -8.50 -4.35 -4.08
C ILE A 95 -7.73 -5.50 -4.70
N GLU A 96 -6.45 -5.28 -4.98
CA GLU A 96 -5.52 -6.31 -5.45
C GLU A 96 -4.43 -6.49 -4.40
N ILE A 97 -4.18 -7.74 -3.99
CA ILE A 97 -3.05 -8.12 -3.13
C ILE A 97 -2.05 -8.85 -4.03
N GLY A 98 -0.78 -8.46 -3.96
CA GLY A 98 0.27 -8.99 -4.83
C GLY A 98 0.24 -8.48 -6.27
N ALA A 99 -0.49 -7.41 -6.55
CA ALA A 99 -0.34 -6.68 -7.81
C ALA A 99 -0.77 -5.21 -7.69
N SER A 100 -0.26 -4.39 -8.59
CA SER A 100 -0.74 -3.03 -8.85
C SER A 100 -0.92 -2.80 -10.33
N LYS A 101 -2.10 -2.32 -10.73
CA LYS A 101 -2.36 -1.86 -12.09
C LYS A 101 -2.17 -0.34 -12.21
N ILE A 102 -1.07 0.08 -12.82
CA ILE A 102 -0.76 1.48 -13.09
C ILE A 102 -0.97 1.71 -14.59
N GLY A 103 -2.06 2.41 -14.95
CA GLY A 103 -2.47 2.57 -16.35
C GLY A 103 -2.85 1.23 -17.00
N LEU A 104 -2.15 0.86 -18.08
CA LEU A 104 -2.35 -0.40 -18.80
C LEU A 104 -1.45 -1.53 -18.30
N ILE A 105 -0.46 -1.23 -17.47
CA ILE A 105 0.55 -2.19 -17.02
C ILE A 105 0.12 -2.72 -15.65
N LYS A 106 0.15 -4.04 -15.50
CA LYS A 106 -0.06 -4.72 -14.23
C LYS A 106 1.27 -5.30 -13.75
N ASN A 107 1.78 -4.74 -12.66
CA ASN A 107 2.99 -5.22 -12.01
C ASN A 107 2.62 -6.17 -10.89
N SER A 108 2.81 -7.47 -11.12
CA SER A 108 2.51 -8.52 -10.16
C SER A 108 3.72 -8.85 -9.31
N PHE A 109 3.56 -8.87 -7.99
CA PHE A 109 4.59 -9.30 -7.06
C PHE A 109 4.87 -10.79 -7.20
N ASN A 110 6.15 -11.16 -7.20
CA ASN A 110 6.59 -12.56 -7.16
C ASN A 110 7.25 -12.86 -5.81
N GLY A 111 6.50 -13.56 -4.97
CA GLY A 111 6.90 -13.88 -3.61
C GLY A 111 5.75 -14.40 -2.77
N TYR A 112 5.97 -14.48 -1.46
CA TYR A 112 4.91 -14.78 -0.49
C TYR A 112 4.43 -13.50 0.17
N ILE A 113 3.13 -13.42 0.44
CA ILE A 113 2.49 -12.38 1.24
C ILE A 113 1.78 -13.07 2.39
N ASP A 114 1.96 -12.58 3.61
CA ASP A 114 1.31 -13.13 4.80
C ASP A 114 0.78 -12.03 5.73
N ASN A 115 -0.23 -12.37 6.53
CA ASN A 115 -0.89 -11.50 7.53
C ASN A 115 -1.26 -10.10 7.02
N CYS A 116 -1.80 -10.01 5.80
CA CYS A 116 -2.29 -8.75 5.25
C CYS A 116 -3.50 -8.26 6.06
N LYS A 117 -3.35 -7.09 6.67
CA LYS A 117 -4.36 -6.45 7.52
C LYS A 117 -4.56 -4.99 7.09
N ILE A 118 -5.80 -4.55 7.19
CA ILE A 118 -6.16 -3.14 7.01
C ILE A 118 -6.88 -2.67 8.26
N SER A 119 -6.46 -1.53 8.79
CA SER A 119 -7.10 -0.83 9.91
C SER A 119 -7.64 0.51 9.42
N LEU A 120 -8.89 0.85 9.71
CA LEU A 120 -9.50 2.14 9.34
C LEU A 120 -9.15 3.25 10.35
N ARG A 121 -7.88 3.30 10.72
CA ARG A 121 -7.26 4.33 11.54
C ARG A 121 -5.77 4.41 11.26
N ALA A 122 -5.16 5.55 11.55
CA ALA A 122 -3.71 5.65 11.63
C ALA A 122 -3.23 4.91 12.90
N LYS A 123 -2.26 4.01 12.74
CA LYS A 123 -1.54 3.40 13.86
C LYS A 123 -0.30 4.21 14.22
N SER A 124 0.08 4.15 15.49
CA SER A 124 1.36 4.68 15.97
C SER A 124 2.50 3.69 15.74
N SER A 125 3.76 4.13 15.92
CA SER A 125 4.95 3.31 15.69
C SER A 125 5.13 2.12 16.65
N ILE A 126 4.32 2.02 17.70
CA ILE A 126 4.38 0.95 18.71
C ILE A 126 3.31 -0.13 18.53
N GLU A 127 2.40 0.04 17.58
CA GLU A 127 1.27 -0.87 17.27
C GLU A 127 1.49 -1.72 16.02
#